data_AF-A0A261F6Q8-F1
#
_entry.id   AF-A0A261F6Q8-F1
#
_cell.length_a   1.000
_cell.length_b   1.000
_cell.length_c   1.000
_cell.angle_alpha   90.00
_cell.angle_beta   90.00
_cell.angle_gamma   90.00
#
_symmetry.space_group_name_H-M   'P 1'
#
loop_
_entity.id
_entity.type
_entity.pdbx_description
1 polymer ?
#
loop_
_entity_poly.entity_id
_entity_poly.type
_entity_poly.pdbx_seq_one_letter_code
_entity_poly.pdbx_strand_id
1 'polypeptide(L)'
;MSNTAATSATASEATASEQLGAETAQKAEKTEKAQKAEKEKSAFQSWIAEHPDLWEFILFNILSNVSTASRFAVLWSLTPLFVNVLHMTTPFHFAFYNYDAAAGGLGVFLATILAEIVAQVVNFFVQMKWVFKSDSNFKDAAWKYVVLSILLIIVSGFAPSYITAWANGAGFGGIASTLTAVFNTMLAVVVSYPLLKFWIMPKTK
;
A
#
# COMPACT_ATOMS: atom_id res chain seq x y z
N MET A 1 51.36 -44.67 -35.58
CA MET A 1 50.86 -43.30 -35.28
C MET A 1 49.35 -43.14 -35.53
N SER A 2 48.59 -44.22 -35.73
CA SER A 2 47.20 -44.13 -36.24
C SER A 2 46.11 -44.16 -35.16
N ASN A 3 46.44 -44.41 -33.89
CA ASN A 3 45.45 -44.65 -32.83
C ASN A 3 45.10 -43.41 -31.98
N THR A 4 45.96 -42.38 -31.99
CA THR A 4 45.78 -41.16 -31.18
C THR A 4 44.77 -40.19 -31.80
N ALA A 5 44.71 -40.10 -33.14
CA ALA A 5 43.80 -39.20 -33.85
C ALA A 5 42.32 -39.64 -33.82
N ALA A 6 42.06 -40.96 -33.82
CA ALA A 6 40.70 -41.50 -33.75
C ALA A 6 40.06 -41.29 -32.36
N THR A 7 40.88 -41.31 -31.31
CA THR A 7 40.44 -41.14 -29.90
C THR A 7 40.13 -39.68 -29.57
N SER A 8 40.85 -38.71 -30.18
CA SER A 8 40.56 -37.28 -30.01
C SER A 8 39.31 -36.82 -30.76
N ALA A 9 39.01 -37.41 -31.92
CA ALA A 9 37.82 -37.09 -32.70
C ALA A 9 36.53 -37.55 -31.99
N THR A 10 36.54 -38.78 -31.46
CA THR A 10 35.40 -39.37 -30.74
C THR A 10 35.09 -38.65 -29.41
N ALA A 11 36.12 -38.18 -28.69
CA ALA A 11 35.92 -37.37 -27.48
C ALA A 11 35.32 -35.98 -27.79
N SER A 12 35.74 -35.35 -28.90
CA SER A 12 35.19 -34.07 -29.34
C SER A 12 33.72 -34.19 -29.79
N GLU A 13 33.36 -35.29 -30.46
CA GLU A 13 31.98 -35.57 -30.88
C GLU A 13 31.07 -35.87 -29.68
N ALA A 14 31.54 -36.63 -28.69
CA ALA A 14 30.78 -36.90 -27.47
C ALA A 14 30.50 -35.61 -26.67
N THR A 15 31.51 -34.74 -26.55
CA THR A 15 31.37 -33.45 -25.84
C THR A 15 30.45 -32.48 -26.57
N ALA A 16 30.53 -32.43 -27.91
CA ALA A 16 29.62 -31.62 -28.73
C ALA A 16 28.17 -32.12 -28.65
N SER A 17 27.97 -33.45 -28.61
CA SER A 17 26.64 -34.08 -28.45
C SER A 17 26.02 -33.75 -27.10
N GLU A 18 26.81 -33.75 -26.03
CA GLU A 18 26.38 -33.44 -24.67
C GLU A 18 26.06 -31.94 -24.50
N GLN A 19 26.88 -31.05 -25.07
CA GLN A 19 26.58 -29.61 -25.11
C GLN A 19 25.32 -29.30 -25.91
N LEU A 20 25.12 -29.95 -27.07
CA LEU A 20 23.89 -29.81 -27.85
C LEU A 20 22.66 -30.27 -27.05
N GLY A 21 22.79 -31.38 -26.31
CA GLY A 21 21.74 -31.89 -25.43
C GLY A 21 21.38 -30.91 -24.31
N ALA A 22 22.39 -30.32 -23.67
CA ALA A 22 22.21 -29.33 -22.60
C ALA A 22 21.60 -28.01 -23.11
N GLU A 23 22.02 -27.51 -24.28
CA GLU A 23 21.43 -26.32 -24.90
C GLU A 23 19.98 -26.55 -25.32
N THR A 24 19.67 -27.73 -25.85
CA THR A 24 18.31 -28.09 -26.26
C THR A 24 17.37 -28.21 -25.06
N ALA A 25 17.85 -28.80 -23.95
CA ALA A 25 17.09 -28.89 -22.71
C ALA A 25 16.86 -27.50 -22.06
N GLN A 26 17.87 -26.63 -22.03
CA GLN A 26 17.72 -25.26 -21.55
C GLN A 26 16.74 -24.44 -22.38
N LYS A 27 16.75 -24.62 -23.71
CA LYS A 27 15.83 -23.94 -24.62
C LYS A 27 14.40 -24.44 -24.43
N ALA A 28 14.19 -25.73 -24.22
CA ALA A 28 12.89 -26.31 -23.92
C ALA A 28 12.33 -25.77 -22.58
N GLU A 29 13.14 -25.76 -21.52
CA GLU A 29 12.75 -25.26 -20.20
C GLU A 29 12.41 -23.75 -20.22
N LYS A 30 13.20 -22.94 -20.94
CA LYS A 30 12.89 -21.51 -21.14
C LYS A 30 11.57 -21.31 -21.89
N THR A 31 11.31 -22.12 -22.91
CA THR A 31 10.09 -22.03 -23.72
C THR A 31 8.85 -22.40 -22.89
N GLU A 32 8.95 -23.45 -22.07
CA GLU A 32 7.88 -23.91 -21.20
C GLU A 32 7.58 -22.90 -20.08
N LYS A 33 8.62 -22.30 -19.47
CA LYS A 33 8.47 -21.19 -18.51
C LYS A 33 7.81 -19.96 -19.14
N ALA A 34 8.17 -19.61 -20.36
CA ALA A 34 7.57 -18.47 -21.07
C ALA A 34 6.09 -18.70 -21.38
N GLN A 35 5.74 -19.89 -21.88
CA GLN A 35 4.35 -20.27 -22.18
C GLN A 35 3.49 -20.32 -20.91
N LYS A 36 4.04 -20.83 -19.79
CA LYS A 36 3.34 -20.84 -18.50
C LYS A 36 3.08 -19.41 -18.00
N ALA A 37 4.08 -18.53 -18.06
CA ALA A 37 3.93 -17.13 -17.65
C ALA A 37 2.93 -16.36 -18.53
N GLU A 38 2.86 -16.68 -19.82
CA GLU A 38 1.90 -16.07 -20.76
C GLU A 38 0.47 -16.56 -20.51
N LYS A 39 0.30 -17.86 -20.21
CA LYS A 39 -0.98 -18.46 -19.83
C LYS A 39 -1.49 -17.95 -18.49
N GLU A 40 -0.60 -17.77 -17.50
CA GLU A 40 -0.92 -17.14 -16.22
C GLU A 40 -1.33 -15.67 -16.38
N LYS A 41 -0.62 -14.89 -17.20
CA LYS A 41 -1.04 -13.53 -17.56
C LYS A 41 -2.42 -13.51 -18.23
N SER A 42 -2.68 -14.41 -19.16
CA SER A 42 -3.97 -14.52 -19.86
C SER A 42 -5.12 -14.88 -18.92
N ALA A 43 -4.90 -15.83 -17.99
CA ALA A 43 -5.88 -16.20 -16.97
C ALA A 43 -6.16 -15.05 -16.00
N PHE A 44 -5.10 -14.34 -15.58
CA PHE A 44 -5.23 -13.18 -14.70
C PHE A 44 -5.99 -12.03 -15.36
N GLN A 45 -5.74 -11.74 -16.64
CA GLN A 45 -6.50 -10.71 -17.35
C GLN A 45 -7.96 -11.09 -17.57
N SER A 46 -8.25 -12.37 -17.83
CA SER A 46 -9.62 -12.86 -17.94
C SER A 46 -10.37 -12.73 -16.62
N TRP A 47 -9.72 -13.06 -15.50
CA TRP A 47 -10.28 -12.90 -14.17
C TRP A 47 -10.54 -11.43 -13.80
N ILE A 48 -9.63 -10.51 -14.16
CA ILE A 48 -9.85 -9.06 -13.97
C ILE A 48 -11.09 -8.59 -14.73
N ALA A 49 -11.29 -9.09 -15.96
CA ALA A 49 -12.44 -8.74 -16.79
C ALA A 49 -13.76 -9.31 -16.25
N GLU A 50 -13.73 -10.50 -15.64
CA GLU A 50 -14.88 -11.15 -15.01
C GLU A 50 -15.26 -10.51 -13.66
N HIS A 51 -14.28 -9.94 -12.93
CA HIS A 51 -14.48 -9.37 -11.60
C HIS A 51 -13.91 -7.94 -11.44
N PRO A 52 -14.41 -6.95 -12.19
CA PRO A 52 -13.89 -5.57 -12.16
C PRO A 52 -14.00 -4.92 -10.78
N ASP A 53 -15.15 -5.06 -10.10
CA ASP A 53 -15.38 -4.51 -8.75
C ASP A 53 -14.38 -5.08 -7.72
N LEU A 54 -14.00 -6.35 -7.84
CA LEU A 54 -13.06 -7.00 -6.92
C LEU A 54 -11.61 -6.61 -7.20
N TRP A 55 -11.26 -6.45 -8.48
CA TRP A 55 -9.94 -5.95 -8.89
C TRP A 55 -9.70 -4.53 -8.41
N GLU A 56 -10.70 -3.64 -8.54
CA GLU A 56 -10.66 -2.28 -8.00
C GLU A 56 -10.44 -2.28 -6.49
N PHE A 57 -11.11 -3.18 -5.76
CA PHE A 57 -10.90 -3.34 -4.31
C PHE A 57 -9.48 -3.79 -3.96
N ILE A 58 -8.90 -4.73 -4.71
CA ILE A 58 -7.52 -5.20 -4.47
C ILE A 58 -6.51 -4.10 -4.76
N LEU A 59 -6.64 -3.42 -5.91
CA LEU A 59 -5.84 -2.25 -6.25
C LEU A 59 -5.94 -1.21 -5.14
N PHE A 60 -7.14 -0.88 -4.69
CA PHE A 60 -7.35 0.06 -3.60
C PHE A 60 -6.57 -0.33 -2.33
N ASN A 61 -6.65 -1.61 -1.91
CA ASN A 61 -5.94 -2.06 -0.71
C ASN A 61 -4.42 -1.94 -0.88
N ILE A 62 -3.88 -2.34 -2.03
CA ILE A 62 -2.45 -2.19 -2.34
C ILE A 62 -2.03 -0.72 -2.35
N LEU A 63 -2.82 0.15 -2.99
CA LEU A 63 -2.55 1.57 -3.09
C LEU A 63 -2.68 2.29 -1.73
N SER A 64 -3.59 1.85 -0.86
CA SER A 64 -3.73 2.36 0.51
C SER A 64 -2.49 2.05 1.38
N ASN A 65 -1.80 0.95 1.11
CA ASN A 65 -0.53 0.63 1.78
C ASN A 65 0.58 1.60 1.37
N VAL A 66 0.54 2.18 0.17
CA VAL A 66 1.52 3.22 -0.26
C VAL A 66 1.36 4.49 0.58
N SER A 67 0.11 4.91 0.81
CA SER A 67 -0.19 6.04 1.71
C SER A 67 0.28 5.75 3.13
N THR A 68 0.03 4.53 3.62
CA THR A 68 0.46 4.08 4.95
C THR A 68 1.98 4.05 5.09
N ALA A 69 2.70 3.52 4.09
CA ALA A 69 4.16 3.55 4.07
C ALA A 69 4.69 4.99 4.07
N SER A 70 4.05 5.89 3.31
CA SER A 70 4.41 7.31 3.26
C SER A 70 4.20 8.00 4.60
N ARG A 71 3.09 7.71 5.30
CA ARG A 71 2.84 8.17 6.68
C ARG A 71 4.00 7.79 7.59
N PHE A 72 4.38 6.52 7.61
CA PHE A 72 5.45 6.04 8.48
C PHE A 72 6.81 6.66 8.13
N ALA A 73 7.15 6.74 6.84
CA ALA A 73 8.39 7.36 6.40
C ALA A 73 8.49 8.83 6.85
N VAL A 74 7.41 9.60 6.71
CA VAL A 74 7.36 11.00 7.16
C VAL A 74 7.40 11.08 8.68
N LEU A 75 6.64 10.25 9.40
CA LEU A 75 6.62 10.25 10.86
C LEU A 75 8.00 9.93 11.45
N TRP A 76 8.68 8.91 10.94
CA TRP A 76 10.02 8.52 11.37
C TRP A 76 11.08 9.58 11.03
N SER A 77 10.85 10.41 10.02
CA SER A 77 11.74 11.51 9.66
C SER A 77 11.49 12.77 10.50
N LEU A 78 10.21 13.15 10.66
CA LEU A 78 9.83 14.39 11.35
C LEU A 78 9.91 14.29 12.88
N THR A 79 9.64 13.11 13.45
CA THR A 79 9.71 12.93 14.91
C THR A 79 11.09 13.25 15.48
N PRO A 80 12.21 12.64 15.01
CA PRO A 80 13.53 12.99 15.52
C PRO A 80 13.92 14.42 15.16
N LEU A 81 13.50 14.95 14.01
CA LEU A 81 13.76 16.34 13.64
C LEU A 81 13.12 17.31 14.65
N PHE A 82 11.85 17.14 15.00
CA PHE A 82 11.17 18.06 15.91
C PHE A 82 11.51 17.83 17.37
N VAL A 83 11.68 16.57 17.80
CA VAL A 83 11.93 16.23 19.20
C VAL A 83 13.41 16.38 19.56
N ASN A 84 14.31 15.84 18.74
CA ASN A 84 15.73 15.75 19.09
C ASN A 84 16.55 16.93 18.56
N VAL A 85 16.20 17.47 17.38
CA VAL A 85 16.96 18.56 16.75
C VAL A 85 16.38 19.92 17.13
N LEU A 86 15.06 20.10 17.01
CA LEU A 86 14.40 21.36 17.32
C LEU A 86 13.94 21.49 18.78
N HIS A 87 14.07 20.43 19.58
CA HIS A 87 13.71 20.39 21.00
C HIS A 87 12.29 20.89 21.30
N MET A 88 11.33 20.61 20.41
CA MET A 88 9.93 21.01 20.55
C MET A 88 9.18 20.08 21.54
N THR A 89 9.72 19.87 22.73
CA THR A 89 9.22 18.90 23.72
C THR A 89 8.25 19.49 24.73
N THR A 90 7.79 20.73 24.52
CA THR A 90 6.77 21.34 25.37
C THR A 90 5.50 20.49 25.37
N PRO A 91 4.90 20.21 26.55
CA PRO A 91 3.63 19.49 26.61
C PRO A 91 2.59 20.18 25.73
N PHE A 92 1.90 19.39 24.91
CA PHE A 92 0.85 19.89 24.03
C PHE A 92 -0.43 19.11 24.27
N HIS A 93 -1.46 19.86 24.70
CA HIS A 93 -2.78 19.33 24.97
C HIS A 93 -3.79 20.20 24.21
N PHE A 94 -4.42 19.64 23.18
CA PHE A 94 -5.46 20.32 22.42
C PHE A 94 -6.53 19.33 21.97
N ALA A 95 -7.78 19.61 22.35
CA ALA A 95 -8.91 18.69 22.17
C ALA A 95 -8.60 17.30 22.77
N PHE A 96 -8.41 16.29 21.93
CA PHE A 96 -8.09 14.91 22.32
C PHE A 96 -6.61 14.56 22.12
N TYR A 97 -5.82 15.46 21.52
CA TYR A 97 -4.39 15.28 21.42
C TYR A 97 -3.76 15.56 22.77
N ASN A 98 -3.18 14.52 23.36
CA ASN A 98 -2.49 14.59 24.64
C ASN A 98 -1.06 14.08 24.45
N TYR A 99 -0.12 15.02 24.28
CA TYR A 99 1.30 14.74 24.13
C TYR A 99 2.06 15.37 25.30
N ASP A 100 2.33 14.55 26.31
CA ASP A 100 3.22 14.94 27.42
C ASP A 100 4.65 15.17 26.92
N ALA A 101 5.43 15.95 27.68
CA ALA A 101 6.84 16.17 27.38
C ALA A 101 7.63 14.86 27.28
N ALA A 102 7.31 13.87 28.13
CA ALA A 102 7.93 12.55 28.11
C ALA A 102 7.58 11.74 26.85
N ALA A 103 6.44 12.02 26.21
CA ALA A 103 6.03 11.43 24.95
C ALA A 103 6.51 12.24 23.73
N GLY A 104 7.36 13.27 23.94
CA GLY A 104 7.92 14.12 22.89
C GLY A 104 7.11 15.39 22.57
N GLY A 105 6.06 15.67 23.33
CA GLY A 105 5.36 16.97 23.34
C GLY A 105 4.87 17.46 21.98
N LEU A 106 4.93 18.78 21.79
CA LEU A 106 4.53 19.48 20.57
C LEU A 106 5.19 18.91 19.30
N GLY A 107 6.43 18.44 19.39
CA GLY A 107 7.18 17.89 18.26
C GLY A 107 6.55 16.61 17.70
N VAL A 108 6.11 15.70 18.58
CA VAL A 108 5.40 14.49 18.14
C VAL A 108 4.03 14.81 17.58
N PHE A 109 3.33 15.79 18.15
CA PHE A 109 2.07 16.29 17.59
C PHE A 109 2.25 16.81 16.16
N LEU A 110 3.19 17.73 15.94
CA LEU A 110 3.45 18.32 14.62
C LEU A 110 3.89 17.26 13.60
N ALA A 111 4.75 16.32 14.00
CA ALA A 111 5.16 15.21 13.15
C ALA A 111 3.95 14.34 12.73
N THR A 112 3.04 14.06 13.68
CA THR A 112 1.83 13.26 13.43
C THR A 112 0.90 13.96 12.44
N ILE A 113 0.60 15.25 12.64
CA ILE A 113 -0.29 16.00 11.75
C ILE A 113 0.30 16.13 10.34
N LEU A 114 1.58 16.46 10.23
CA LEU A 114 2.24 16.57 8.93
C LEU A 114 2.32 15.22 8.20
N ALA A 115 2.62 14.14 8.92
CA ALA A 115 2.61 12.80 8.35
C ALA A 115 1.22 12.40 7.83
N GLU A 116 0.15 12.73 8.56
CA GLU A 116 -1.22 12.46 8.09
C GLU A 116 -1.61 13.27 6.87
N ILE A 117 -1.26 14.55 6.83
CA ILE A 117 -1.51 15.40 5.66
C ILE A 117 -0.80 14.81 4.43
N VAL A 118 0.49 14.45 4.56
CA VAL A 118 1.23 13.83 3.45
C VAL A 118 0.63 12.49 3.05
N ALA A 119 0.24 11.64 4.01
CA ALA A 119 -0.38 10.36 3.72
C ALA A 119 -1.68 10.52 2.90
N GLN A 120 -2.52 11.50 3.25
CA GLN A 120 -3.75 11.79 2.52
C GLN A 120 -3.47 12.37 1.13
N VAL A 121 -2.46 13.24 0.98
CA VAL A 121 -2.04 13.77 -0.32
C VAL A 121 -1.49 12.67 -1.21
N VAL A 122 -0.65 11.78 -0.68
CA VAL A 122 -0.13 10.63 -1.43
C VAL A 122 -1.27 9.70 -1.82
N ASN A 123 -2.18 9.39 -0.90
CA ASN A 123 -3.37 8.58 -1.20
C ASN A 123 -4.14 9.20 -2.37
N PHE A 124 -4.41 10.51 -2.31
CA PHE A 124 -5.08 11.22 -3.39
C PHE A 124 -4.35 11.09 -4.73
N PHE A 125 -3.05 11.37 -4.80
CA PHE A 125 -2.30 11.28 -6.05
C PHE A 125 -2.17 9.86 -6.60
N VAL A 126 -2.00 8.89 -5.72
CA VAL A 126 -1.91 7.47 -6.08
C VAL A 126 -3.24 7.01 -6.68
N GLN A 127 -4.37 7.32 -6.01
CA GLN A 127 -5.70 7.01 -6.54
C GLN A 127 -5.98 7.77 -7.84
N MET A 128 -5.58 9.05 -7.92
CA MET A 128 -5.71 9.86 -9.13
C MET A 128 -5.00 9.25 -10.34
N LYS A 129 -3.72 8.89 -10.20
CA LYS A 129 -2.91 8.39 -11.31
C LYS A 129 -3.26 6.96 -11.73
N TRP A 130 -3.60 6.11 -10.77
CA TRP A 130 -3.75 4.67 -11.02
C TRP A 130 -5.20 4.21 -11.13
N VAL A 131 -6.14 4.84 -10.43
CA VAL A 131 -7.57 4.48 -10.47
C VAL A 131 -8.32 5.27 -11.55
N PHE A 132 -8.06 6.57 -11.70
CA PHE A 132 -8.93 7.40 -12.56
C PHE A 132 -8.51 7.56 -14.01
N LYS A 133 -7.23 7.37 -14.38
CA LYS A 133 -6.73 7.47 -15.77
C LYS A 133 -7.33 8.65 -16.58
N SER A 134 -7.78 9.75 -15.96
CA SER A 134 -8.64 10.76 -16.59
C SER A 134 -8.26 12.16 -16.10
N ASP A 135 -7.92 13.03 -17.05
CA ASP A 135 -7.67 14.46 -16.83
C ASP A 135 -8.99 15.28 -16.81
N SER A 136 -10.08 14.77 -17.40
CA SER A 136 -11.32 15.55 -17.61
C SER A 136 -12.39 15.38 -16.52
N ASN A 137 -12.54 14.19 -15.93
CA ASN A 137 -13.46 13.96 -14.80
C ASN A 137 -12.85 14.36 -13.44
N PHE A 138 -11.60 14.79 -13.43
CA PHE A 138 -10.79 14.99 -12.24
C PHE A 138 -11.21 16.21 -11.40
N LYS A 139 -11.46 17.37 -12.02
CA LYS A 139 -11.80 18.61 -11.28
C LYS A 139 -13.06 18.45 -10.43
N ASP A 140 -14.06 17.72 -10.92
CA ASP A 140 -15.32 17.49 -10.20
C ASP A 140 -15.22 16.43 -9.10
N ALA A 141 -14.20 15.56 -9.16
CA ALA A 141 -13.92 14.56 -8.14
C ALA A 141 -12.92 15.05 -7.07
N ALA A 142 -11.99 15.94 -7.45
CA ALA A 142 -10.90 16.39 -6.60
C ALA A 142 -11.37 17.07 -5.30
N TRP A 143 -12.37 17.96 -5.40
CA TRP A 143 -12.87 18.67 -4.21
C TRP A 143 -13.60 17.74 -3.23
N LYS A 144 -14.30 16.72 -3.73
CA LYS A 144 -14.96 15.68 -2.89
C LYS A 144 -13.94 14.86 -2.12
N TYR A 145 -12.82 14.54 -2.77
CA TYR A 145 -11.68 13.87 -2.12
C TYR A 145 -11.07 14.73 -1.01
N VAL A 146 -10.89 16.04 -1.23
CA VAL A 146 -10.38 16.95 -0.20
C VAL A 146 -11.30 16.99 1.02
N VAL A 147 -12.61 17.12 0.82
CA VAL A 147 -13.61 17.10 1.90
C VAL A 147 -13.55 15.77 2.66
N LEU A 148 -13.43 14.65 1.95
CA LEU A 148 -13.32 13.34 2.58
C LEU A 148 -12.02 13.19 3.38
N SER A 149 -10.89 13.60 2.83
CA SER A 149 -9.60 13.54 3.52
C SER A 149 -9.62 14.36 4.81
N ILE A 150 -10.26 15.53 4.80
CA ILE A 150 -10.46 16.34 6.02
C ILE A 150 -11.32 15.59 7.03
N LEU A 151 -12.44 15.00 6.58
CA LEU A 151 -13.32 14.22 7.45
C LEU A 151 -12.58 13.00 8.04
N LEU A 152 -11.76 12.32 7.25
CA LEU A 152 -10.95 11.20 7.69
C LEU A 152 -9.86 11.60 8.70
N ILE A 153 -9.18 12.74 8.49
CA ILE A 153 -8.20 13.26 9.46
C ILE A 153 -8.88 13.57 10.80
N ILE A 154 -10.05 14.21 10.75
CA ILE A 154 -10.87 14.48 11.93
C ILE A 154 -11.23 13.15 12.60
N VAL A 155 -11.90 12.24 11.88
CA VAL A 155 -12.37 10.98 12.46
C VAL A 155 -11.22 10.11 12.98
N SER A 156 -10.10 9.98 12.26
CA SER A 156 -8.96 9.17 12.72
C SER A 156 -8.26 9.79 13.93
N GLY A 157 -8.32 11.12 14.08
CA GLY A 157 -7.88 11.79 15.29
C GLY A 157 -8.83 11.53 16.47
N PHE A 158 -10.11 11.82 16.30
CA PHE A 158 -11.10 11.76 17.39
C PHE A 158 -11.44 10.32 17.81
N ALA A 159 -11.55 9.39 16.85
CA ALA A 159 -12.09 8.05 17.10
C ALA A 159 -11.29 7.22 18.11
N PRO A 160 -9.94 7.12 18.03
CA PRO A 160 -9.15 6.41 19.03
C PRO A 160 -9.44 6.86 20.46
N SER A 161 -9.59 8.17 20.67
CA SER A 161 -9.81 8.76 21.98
C SER A 161 -11.21 8.44 22.51
N TYR A 162 -12.25 8.52 21.67
CA TYR A 162 -13.61 8.13 22.03
C TYR A 162 -13.75 6.63 22.27
N ILE A 163 -13.14 5.80 21.42
CA ILE A 163 -13.17 4.34 21.56
C ILE A 163 -12.45 3.91 22.83
N THR A 164 -11.30 4.52 23.13
CA THR A 164 -10.54 4.23 24.34
C THR A 164 -11.32 4.68 25.59
N ALA A 165 -11.91 5.87 25.58
CA ALA A 165 -12.73 6.36 26.70
C ALA A 165 -13.97 5.47 26.92
N TRP A 166 -14.66 5.08 25.86
CA TRP A 166 -15.79 4.14 25.92
C TRP A 166 -15.36 2.76 26.42
N ALA A 167 -14.27 2.20 25.89
CA ALA A 167 -13.77 0.89 26.28
C ALA A 167 -13.38 0.89 27.76
N ASN A 168 -12.72 1.94 28.25
CA ASN A 168 -12.40 2.09 29.67
C ASN A 168 -13.67 2.20 30.54
N GLY A 169 -14.67 3.00 30.11
CA GLY A 169 -15.94 3.15 30.83
C GLY A 169 -16.82 1.88 30.83
N ALA A 170 -16.69 1.03 29.82
CA ALA A 170 -17.43 -0.21 29.68
C ALA A 170 -16.72 -1.44 30.28
N GLY A 171 -15.53 -1.26 30.90
CA GLY A 171 -14.76 -2.34 31.50
C GLY A 171 -13.87 -3.13 30.51
N PHE A 172 -13.75 -2.67 29.27
CA PHE A 172 -12.94 -3.24 28.19
C PHE A 172 -11.59 -2.53 27.97
N GLY A 173 -11.07 -1.82 28.97
CA GLY A 173 -9.83 -1.03 28.82
C GLY A 173 -8.62 -1.82 28.32
N GLY A 174 -8.50 -3.10 28.69
CA GLY A 174 -7.43 -3.99 28.24
C GLY A 174 -7.44 -4.30 26.73
N ILE A 175 -8.56 -4.09 26.04
CA ILE A 175 -8.71 -4.32 24.59
C ILE A 175 -8.98 -3.02 23.81
N ALA A 176 -8.85 -1.85 24.45
CA ALA A 176 -9.13 -0.55 23.83
C ALA A 176 -8.29 -0.30 22.56
N SER A 177 -7.02 -0.73 22.56
CA SER A 177 -6.13 -0.64 21.41
C SER A 177 -6.59 -1.53 20.25
N THR A 178 -7.04 -2.75 20.55
CA THR A 178 -7.61 -3.68 19.57
C THR A 178 -8.91 -3.12 18.97
N LEU A 179 -9.80 -2.58 19.80
CA LEU A 179 -11.04 -1.96 19.34
C LEU A 179 -10.77 -0.74 18.44
N THR A 180 -9.78 0.06 18.80
CA THR A 180 -9.31 1.19 17.98
C THR A 180 -8.76 0.72 16.64
N ALA A 181 -7.97 -0.35 16.62
CA ALA A 181 -7.44 -0.93 15.39
C ALA A 181 -8.55 -1.47 14.48
N VAL A 182 -9.50 -2.22 15.04
CA VAL A 182 -10.68 -2.73 14.31
C VAL A 182 -11.49 -1.58 13.72
N PHE A 183 -11.73 -0.51 14.49
CA PHE A 183 -12.43 0.66 13.99
C PHE A 183 -11.67 1.34 12.86
N ASN A 184 -10.36 1.53 12.98
CA ASN A 184 -9.55 2.12 11.91
C ASN A 184 -9.59 1.27 10.63
N THR A 185 -9.55 -0.06 10.74
CA THR A 185 -9.71 -0.97 9.60
C THR A 185 -11.12 -0.88 9.00
N MET A 186 -12.16 -0.84 9.83
CA MET A 186 -13.53 -0.68 9.35
C MET A 186 -13.73 0.68 8.70
N LEU A 187 -13.17 1.76 9.24
CA LEU A 187 -13.23 3.09 8.64
C LEU A 187 -12.55 3.08 7.27
N ALA A 188 -11.39 2.42 7.16
CA ALA A 188 -10.72 2.26 5.87
C ALA A 188 -11.62 1.51 4.87
N VAL A 189 -12.31 0.44 5.26
CA VAL A 189 -13.20 -0.31 4.36
C VAL A 189 -14.49 0.45 4.05
N VAL A 190 -15.16 0.98 5.08
CA VAL A 190 -16.48 1.65 5.03
C VAL A 190 -16.40 3.04 4.43
N VAL A 191 -15.26 3.73 4.49
CA VAL A 191 -15.10 5.00 3.77
C VAL A 191 -14.64 4.74 2.35
N SER A 192 -13.71 3.81 2.13
CA SER A 192 -13.15 3.60 0.79
C SER A 192 -14.11 2.92 -0.18
N TYR A 193 -14.93 1.98 0.29
CA TYR A 193 -15.84 1.23 -0.56
C TYR A 193 -17.03 2.07 -1.09
N PRO A 194 -17.75 2.87 -0.27
CA PRO A 194 -18.84 3.75 -0.75
C PRO A 194 -18.33 4.95 -1.54
N LEU A 195 -17.14 5.47 -1.23
CA LEU A 195 -16.52 6.56 -1.97
C LEU A 195 -16.36 6.20 -3.45
N LEU A 196 -15.82 5.00 -3.72
CA LEU A 196 -15.65 4.48 -5.07
C LEU A 196 -17.00 4.16 -5.73
N LYS A 197 -17.90 3.46 -5.02
CA LYS A 197 -19.15 2.93 -5.61
C LYS A 197 -20.28 3.93 -5.84
N PHE A 198 -20.41 4.96 -5.01
CA PHE A 198 -21.54 5.89 -5.08
C PHE A 198 -21.17 7.30 -5.52
N TRP A 199 -19.93 7.73 -5.27
CA TRP A 199 -19.56 9.12 -5.50
C TRP A 199 -18.61 9.34 -6.68
N ILE A 200 -17.75 8.36 -6.93
CA ILE A 200 -16.71 8.42 -7.97
C ILE A 200 -17.16 7.74 -9.26
N MET A 201 -17.82 6.60 -9.16
CA MET A 201 -18.64 6.03 -10.23
C MET A 201 -20.11 6.05 -9.79
N PRO A 202 -20.84 7.17 -9.87
CA PRO A 202 -22.26 7.01 -10.08
C PRO A 202 -22.39 6.24 -11.38
N LYS A 203 -22.87 4.99 -11.33
CA LYS A 203 -23.27 4.28 -12.55
C LYS A 203 -24.25 5.22 -13.26
N THR A 204 -23.80 5.82 -14.35
CA THR A 204 -24.64 6.65 -15.19
C THR A 204 -25.87 5.83 -15.52
N LYS A 205 -27.06 6.37 -15.24
CA LYS A 205 -28.29 5.81 -15.79
C LYS A 205 -28.22 5.84 -17.31
#